data_AF-A0A3B9C1N8-F1
#
_entry.id   AF-A0A3B9C1N8-F1
#
_cell.length_a   1.000
_cell.length_b   1.000
_cell.length_c   1.000
_cell.angle_alpha   90.00
_cell.angle_beta   90.00
_cell.angle_gamma   90.00
#
_symmetry.space_group_name_H-M   'P 1'
#
loop_
_entity.id
_entity.type
_entity.pdbx_description
1 polymer ?
#
loop_
_entity_poly.entity_id
_entity_poly.type
_entity_poly.pdbx_seq_one_letter_code
_entity_poly.pdbx_strand_id
1 'polypeptide(L)'
;MTYIRIEHNHLPMHRYVEPKEKMIMTIGGHNDRKFVNIALKNNFNLSYEPRNFKGQLKEIPRTMQYGRMMDSLRKKYKEYLWDGIFMDTEGVKVFNKNEQYADYSVFVNPKNGIQAIVIVNNDFVSSVTISLNTKKDYVQVSPENLKENTFGGSISIGPLSAVVLIEK
;
A
#
# COMPACT_ATOMS: atom_id res chain seq x y z
N MET A 1 10.24 -16.35 -7.36
CA MET A 1 10.40 -15.26 -6.38
C MET A 1 11.49 -14.33 -6.88
N THR A 2 11.16 -13.08 -7.19
CA THR A 2 12.11 -12.10 -7.76
C THR A 2 12.50 -11.06 -6.73
N TYR A 3 13.79 -10.70 -6.68
CA TYR A 3 14.30 -9.60 -5.86
C TYR A 3 14.50 -8.35 -6.71
N ILE A 4 14.01 -7.21 -6.24
CA ILE A 4 14.14 -5.92 -6.92
C ILE A 4 14.63 -4.82 -5.98
N ARG A 5 15.46 -3.95 -6.53
CA ARG A 5 15.78 -2.64 -5.95
C ARG A 5 15.07 -1.60 -6.78
N ILE A 6 14.36 -0.70 -6.11
CA ILE A 6 13.54 0.30 -6.77
C ILE A 6 14.02 1.70 -6.40
N GLU A 7 13.82 2.63 -7.32
CA GLU A 7 14.02 4.06 -7.08
C GLU A 7 12.67 4.74 -6.80
N HIS A 8 12.72 6.04 -6.50
CA HIS A 8 11.55 6.81 -6.08
C HIS A 8 10.41 6.85 -7.10
N ASN A 9 10.69 6.69 -8.40
CA ASN A 9 9.71 6.76 -9.50
C ASN A 9 9.46 5.39 -10.15
N HIS A 10 9.57 4.32 -9.38
CA HIS A 10 9.44 2.97 -9.91
C HIS A 10 8.04 2.67 -10.44
N LEU A 11 7.98 2.30 -11.72
CA LEU A 11 6.82 1.68 -12.33
C LEU A 11 6.89 0.15 -12.10
N PRO A 12 5.84 -0.48 -11.53
CA PRO A 12 5.85 -1.91 -11.23
C PRO A 12 5.59 -2.75 -12.48
N MET A 13 6.42 -2.59 -13.53
CA MET A 13 6.20 -3.18 -14.86
C MET A 13 5.97 -4.70 -14.83
N HIS A 14 6.67 -5.38 -13.93
CA HIS A 14 6.55 -6.82 -13.71
C HIS A 14 5.16 -7.24 -13.24
N ARG A 15 4.36 -6.34 -12.62
CA ARG A 15 3.00 -6.63 -12.18
C ARG A 15 2.01 -6.73 -13.32
N TYR A 16 2.27 -6.07 -14.45
CA TYR A 16 1.42 -6.19 -15.63
C TYR A 16 1.69 -7.50 -16.39
N VAL A 17 2.91 -8.03 -16.29
CA VAL A 17 3.28 -9.31 -16.92
C VAL A 17 2.85 -10.47 -16.05
N GLU A 18 3.17 -10.42 -14.75
CA GLU A 18 2.82 -11.48 -13.81
C GLU A 18 2.28 -10.92 -12.48
N PRO A 19 0.98 -10.62 -12.41
CA PRO A 19 0.37 -9.93 -11.27
C PRO A 19 0.42 -10.74 -9.97
N LYS A 20 0.55 -12.07 -10.04
CA LYS A 20 0.51 -12.98 -8.88
C LYS A 20 1.89 -13.30 -8.30
N GLU A 21 2.97 -13.06 -9.03
CA GLU A 21 4.32 -13.47 -8.62
C GLU A 21 4.75 -12.79 -7.31
N LYS A 22 5.38 -13.52 -6.40
CA LYS A 22 5.89 -12.91 -5.16
C LYS A 22 7.22 -12.23 -5.42
N MET A 23 7.26 -10.93 -5.16
CA MET A 23 8.44 -10.10 -5.38
C MET A 23 8.85 -9.44 -4.07
N ILE A 24 10.15 -9.32 -3.89
CA ILE A 24 10.76 -8.76 -2.69
C ILE A 24 11.43 -7.45 -3.04
N MET A 25 11.22 -6.45 -2.19
CA MET A 25 11.77 -5.12 -2.32
C MET A 25 12.64 -4.77 -1.12
N THR A 26 13.77 -4.11 -1.38
CA THR A 26 14.67 -3.60 -0.34
C THR A 26 14.06 -2.46 0.47
N ILE A 27 14.24 -2.53 1.79
CA ILE A 27 13.89 -1.51 2.78
C ILE A 27 15.14 -1.22 3.61
N GLY A 28 15.72 -0.03 3.48
CA GLY A 28 17.05 0.27 4.04
C GLY A 28 17.10 1.51 4.93
N GLY A 29 16.11 2.40 4.85
CA GLY A 29 16.10 3.68 5.54
C GLY A 29 15.79 3.58 7.04
N HIS A 30 16.25 4.57 7.81
CA HIS A 30 15.92 4.71 9.24
C HIS A 30 14.44 5.03 9.51
N ASN A 31 13.78 5.73 8.59
CA ASN A 31 12.36 6.05 8.61
C ASN A 31 11.75 5.80 7.22
N ASP A 32 11.74 4.54 6.81
CA ASP A 32 11.50 4.15 5.41
C ASP A 32 10.02 3.88 5.09
N ARG A 33 9.12 4.64 5.74
CA ARG A 33 7.67 4.46 5.58
C ARG A 33 7.21 4.57 4.13
N LYS A 34 7.82 5.47 3.35
CA LYS A 34 7.57 5.64 1.91
C LYS A 34 7.77 4.33 1.14
N PHE A 35 8.90 3.65 1.35
CA PHE A 35 9.16 2.39 0.65
C PHE A 35 8.27 1.25 1.18
N VAL A 36 7.96 1.21 2.48
CA VAL A 36 6.96 0.27 3.02
C VAL A 36 5.58 0.48 2.37
N ASN A 37 5.18 1.74 2.15
CA ASN A 37 3.95 2.09 1.44
C ASN A 37 3.97 1.67 -0.03
N ILE A 38 5.08 1.91 -0.74
CA ILE A 38 5.25 1.46 -2.13
C ILE A 38 5.13 -0.07 -2.21
N ALA A 39 5.72 -0.80 -1.26
CA ALA A 39 5.58 -2.25 -1.20
C ALA A 39 4.13 -2.69 -0.96
N LEU A 40 3.38 -1.99 -0.11
CA LEU A 40 1.95 -2.27 0.07
C LEU A 40 1.16 -2.02 -1.22
N LYS A 41 1.35 -0.86 -1.86
CA LYS A 41 0.70 -0.47 -3.13
C LYS A 41 0.97 -1.50 -4.24
N ASN A 42 2.21 -1.98 -4.35
CA ASN A 42 2.61 -2.86 -5.46
C ASN A 42 2.66 -4.35 -5.06
N ASN A 43 2.08 -4.74 -3.92
CA ASN A 43 2.06 -6.13 -3.42
C ASN A 43 3.47 -6.76 -3.25
N PHE A 44 4.49 -5.98 -2.89
CA PHE A 44 5.84 -6.49 -2.63
C PHE A 44 6.02 -6.94 -1.18
N ASN A 45 6.90 -7.92 -1.01
CA ASN A 45 7.39 -8.36 0.28
C ASN A 45 8.59 -7.51 0.70
N LEU A 46 8.77 -7.32 2.01
CA LEU A 46 9.83 -6.47 2.54
C LEU A 46 11.11 -7.28 2.79
N SER A 47 12.23 -6.82 2.25
CA SER A 47 13.58 -7.23 2.66
C SER A 47 14.20 -6.09 3.44
N TYR A 48 14.37 -6.26 4.76
CA TYR A 48 15.03 -5.25 5.59
C TYR A 48 16.55 -5.37 5.44
N GLU A 49 17.17 -4.32 4.90
CA GLU A 49 18.60 -4.28 4.57
C GLU A 49 19.26 -3.02 5.17
N PRO A 50 19.32 -2.86 6.51
CA PRO A 50 19.99 -1.72 7.13
C PRO A 50 21.41 -1.56 6.58
N ARG A 51 21.73 -0.37 6.07
CA ARG A 51 23.03 -0.05 5.44
C ARG A 51 23.46 -1.07 4.36
N ASN A 52 22.53 -1.58 3.55
CA ASN A 52 22.80 -2.65 2.56
C ASN A 52 23.43 -3.89 3.20
N PHE A 53 22.78 -4.44 4.24
CA PHE A 53 23.23 -5.59 5.03
C PHE A 53 24.48 -5.36 5.90
N LYS A 54 25.00 -4.12 5.99
CA LYS A 54 26.14 -3.78 6.86
C LYS A 54 25.72 -3.30 8.26
N GLY A 55 24.42 -3.16 8.51
CA GLY A 55 23.87 -2.74 9.80
C GLY A 55 22.97 -3.80 10.44
N GLN A 56 22.40 -3.46 11.59
CA GLN A 56 21.49 -4.32 12.36
C GLN A 56 20.05 -3.79 12.33
N LEU A 57 19.05 -4.66 12.47
CA LEU A 57 17.63 -4.26 12.50
C LEU A 57 17.32 -3.23 13.59
N LYS A 58 18.05 -3.29 14.71
CA LYS A 58 17.92 -2.33 15.82
C LYS A 58 18.29 -0.89 15.43
N GLU A 59 19.01 -0.70 14.32
CA GLU A 59 19.37 0.63 13.81
C GLU A 59 18.21 1.31 13.06
N ILE A 60 17.19 0.57 12.63
CA ILE A 60 16.04 1.09 11.89
C ILE A 60 14.70 0.86 12.63
N PRO A 61 14.58 1.20 13.93
CA PRO A 61 13.46 0.80 14.76
C PRO A 61 12.11 1.36 14.28
N ARG A 62 12.10 2.59 13.73
CA ARG A 62 10.87 3.22 13.19
C ARG A 62 10.36 2.49 11.94
N THR A 63 11.27 2.13 11.04
CA THR A 63 10.95 1.33 9.85
C THR A 63 10.42 -0.04 10.23
N MET A 64 11.06 -0.72 11.20
CA MET A 64 10.60 -2.01 11.70
C MET A 64 9.21 -1.93 12.35
N GLN A 65 8.95 -0.88 13.14
CA GLN A 65 7.66 -0.68 13.79
C GLN A 65 6.53 -0.55 12.75
N TYR A 66 6.72 0.31 11.75
CA TYR A 66 5.71 0.52 10.71
C TYR A 66 5.55 -0.70 9.80
N GLY A 67 6.66 -1.37 9.45
CA GLY A 67 6.60 -2.60 8.67
C GLY A 67 5.82 -3.73 9.37
N ARG A 68 5.93 -3.87 10.70
CA ARG A 68 5.10 -4.82 11.48
C ARG A 68 3.62 -4.47 11.46
N MET A 69 3.27 -3.18 11.48
CA MET A 69 1.89 -2.72 11.35
C MET A 69 1.33 -3.09 9.96
N MET A 70 2.11 -2.87 8.91
CA MET A 70 1.76 -3.28 7.53
C MET A 70 1.62 -4.80 7.40
N ASP A 71 2.53 -5.59 7.99
CA ASP A 71 2.41 -7.05 7.99
C ASP A 71 1.13 -7.52 8.69
N SER A 72 0.74 -6.84 9.77
CA SER A 72 -0.49 -7.16 10.51
C SER A 72 -1.74 -6.86 9.68
N LEU A 73 -1.74 -5.74 8.95
CA LEU A 73 -2.77 -5.39 7.98
C LEU A 73 -2.88 -6.45 6.88
N ARG A 74 -1.76 -6.82 6.24
CA ARG A 74 -1.75 -7.83 5.16
C ARG A 74 -2.13 -9.23 5.64
N LYS A 75 -1.80 -9.60 6.88
CA LYS A 75 -2.27 -10.86 7.46
C LYS A 75 -3.78 -10.85 7.66
N LYS A 76 -4.35 -9.76 8.20
CA LYS A 76 -5.79 -9.66 8.44
C LYS A 76 -6.59 -9.64 7.14
N TYR A 77 -6.14 -8.89 6.14
CA TYR A 77 -6.81 -8.73 4.85
C TYR A 77 -6.09 -9.48 3.72
N LYS A 78 -5.56 -10.68 4.04
CA LYS A 78 -4.71 -11.48 3.15
C LYS A 78 -5.37 -11.75 1.80
N GLU A 79 -6.65 -12.09 1.80
CA GLU A 79 -7.39 -12.44 0.59
C GLU A 79 -7.44 -11.30 -0.44
N TYR A 80 -7.29 -10.05 0.00
CA TYR A 80 -7.27 -8.87 -0.85
C TYR A 80 -5.84 -8.38 -1.12
N LEU A 81 -5.03 -8.23 -0.07
CA LEU A 81 -3.73 -7.52 -0.12
C LEU A 81 -2.53 -8.43 -0.37
N TRP A 82 -2.73 -9.74 -0.34
CA TRP A 82 -1.68 -10.72 -0.60
C TRP A 82 -2.09 -11.67 -1.73
N ASP A 83 -3.30 -12.22 -1.66
CA ASP A 83 -3.82 -13.19 -2.65
C ASP A 83 -4.63 -12.51 -3.78
N GLY A 84 -4.92 -11.21 -3.66
CA GLY A 84 -5.64 -10.43 -4.67
C GLY A 84 -4.84 -10.24 -5.96
N ILE A 85 -5.56 -10.13 -7.07
CA ILE A 85 -5.00 -9.79 -8.38
C ILE A 85 -4.78 -8.28 -8.42
N PHE A 86 -3.53 -7.86 -8.67
CA PHE A 86 -3.18 -6.46 -8.88
C PHE A 86 -3.77 -5.98 -10.21
N MET A 87 -4.53 -4.88 -10.16
CA MET A 87 -5.21 -4.27 -11.30
C MET A 87 -4.71 -2.85 -11.58
N ASP A 88 -3.59 -2.43 -10.96
CA ASP A 88 -3.08 -1.06 -11.03
C ASP A 88 -4.16 -0.03 -10.69
N THR A 89 -4.47 0.93 -11.55
CA THR A 89 -5.53 1.93 -11.31
C THR A 89 -6.85 1.57 -11.99
N GLU A 90 -7.00 0.36 -12.53
CA GLU A 90 -8.15 -0.01 -13.35
C GLU A 90 -9.46 -0.09 -12.54
N GLY A 91 -10.53 0.44 -13.14
CA GLY A 91 -11.89 0.39 -12.59
C GLY A 91 -12.21 1.39 -11.48
N VAL A 92 -11.26 2.19 -11.02
CA VAL A 92 -11.47 3.21 -9.97
C VAL A 92 -10.76 4.51 -10.36
N LYS A 93 -11.33 5.65 -9.98
CA LYS A 93 -10.63 6.93 -10.01
C LYS A 93 -10.62 7.53 -8.62
N VAL A 94 -9.42 7.84 -8.15
CA VAL A 94 -9.16 8.47 -6.86
C VAL A 94 -8.83 9.94 -7.08
N PHE A 95 -9.36 10.82 -6.25
CA PHE A 95 -9.13 12.26 -6.34
C PHE A 95 -8.53 12.78 -5.03
N ASN A 96 -7.59 13.70 -5.12
CA ASN A 96 -7.17 14.55 -4.01
C ASN A 96 -7.83 15.91 -4.21
N LYS A 97 -8.84 16.22 -3.41
CA LYS A 97 -9.76 17.35 -3.66
C LYS A 97 -10.44 17.21 -5.04
N ASN A 98 -9.95 17.93 -6.05
CA ASN A 98 -10.49 17.95 -7.42
C ASN A 98 -9.49 17.44 -8.47
N GLU A 99 -8.28 17.06 -8.06
CA GLU A 99 -7.24 16.59 -8.96
C GLU A 99 -7.13 15.07 -8.90
N GLN A 100 -6.89 14.43 -10.04
CA GLN A 100 -6.70 12.98 -10.09
C GLN A 100 -5.47 12.60 -9.27
N TYR A 101 -5.65 11.71 -8.31
CA TYR A 101 -4.58 11.19 -7.47
C TYR A 101 -3.97 9.94 -8.13
N ALA A 102 -2.64 9.82 -8.15
CA ALA A 102 -1.95 8.72 -8.83
C ALA A 102 -1.35 7.67 -7.88
N ASP A 103 -1.20 7.98 -6.59
CA ASP A 103 -0.55 7.08 -5.63
C ASP A 103 -1.55 6.12 -4.97
N TYR A 104 -2.14 5.28 -5.81
CA TYR A 104 -3.01 4.20 -5.37
C TYR A 104 -2.89 2.99 -6.29
N SER A 105 -3.52 1.89 -5.87
CA SER A 105 -3.64 0.67 -6.65
C SER A 105 -4.90 -0.08 -6.24
N VAL A 106 -5.40 -0.90 -7.15
CA VAL A 106 -6.61 -1.68 -7.03
C VAL A 106 -6.24 -3.15 -7.02
N PHE A 107 -6.86 -3.88 -6.10
CA PHE A 107 -6.77 -5.32 -5.97
C PHE A 107 -8.16 -5.92 -6.09
N VAL A 108 -8.26 -7.05 -6.79
CA VAL A 108 -9.51 -7.80 -6.89
C VAL A 108 -9.29 -9.17 -6.28
N ASN A 109 -10.14 -9.55 -5.32
CA ASN A 109 -10.12 -10.90 -4.77
C ASN A 109 -10.62 -11.88 -5.86
N PRO A 110 -9.79 -12.84 -6.30
CA PRO A 110 -10.14 -13.72 -7.42
C PRO A 110 -11.29 -14.67 -7.13
N LYS A 111 -11.68 -14.85 -5.85
CA LYS A 111 -12.72 -15.80 -5.45
C LYS A 111 -14.13 -15.21 -5.48
N ASN A 112 -14.26 -13.93 -5.17
CA ASN A 112 -15.57 -13.26 -5.02
C ASN A 112 -15.68 -11.95 -5.80
N GLY A 113 -14.61 -11.47 -6.43
CA GLY A 113 -14.61 -10.23 -7.22
C GLY A 113 -14.60 -8.94 -6.38
N ILE A 114 -14.56 -9.04 -5.04
CA ILE A 114 -14.54 -7.87 -4.15
C ILE A 114 -13.25 -7.08 -4.36
N GLN A 115 -13.42 -5.76 -4.47
CA GLN A 115 -12.32 -4.83 -4.68
C GLN A 115 -11.71 -4.33 -3.36
N ALA A 116 -10.39 -4.19 -3.33
CA ALA A 116 -9.68 -3.40 -2.34
C ALA A 116 -8.81 -2.35 -3.02
N ILE A 117 -8.86 -1.11 -2.54
CA ILE A 117 -8.11 0.03 -3.08
C ILE A 117 -7.08 0.43 -2.03
N VAL A 118 -5.80 0.27 -2.35
CA VAL A 118 -4.68 0.71 -1.50
C VAL A 118 -4.28 2.11 -1.94
N ILE A 119 -4.38 3.08 -1.04
CA ILE A 119 -4.03 4.48 -1.28
C ILE A 119 -2.89 4.85 -0.33
N VAL A 120 -1.83 5.46 -0.85
CA VAL A 120 -0.65 5.80 -0.06
C VAL A 120 -0.32 7.28 -0.20
N ASN A 121 -0.08 7.95 0.93
CA ASN A 121 0.50 9.28 0.93
C ASN A 121 2.01 9.17 1.13
N ASN A 122 2.77 9.42 0.06
CA ASN A 122 4.23 9.39 0.09
C ASN A 122 4.87 10.77 0.34
N ASP A 123 4.05 11.80 0.58
CA ASP A 123 4.53 13.12 0.98
C ASP A 123 5.07 13.07 2.42
N PHE A 124 6.14 13.83 2.67
CA PHE A 124 6.82 13.87 3.98
C PHE A 124 6.21 14.87 4.96
N VAL A 125 5.40 15.81 4.48
CA VAL A 125 4.96 16.98 5.24
C VAL A 125 3.44 17.15 5.17
N SER A 126 2.83 16.97 4.01
CA SER A 126 1.45 17.33 3.74
C SER A 126 0.51 16.14 3.80
N SER A 127 -0.66 16.32 4.41
CA SER A 127 -1.77 15.37 4.28
C SER A 127 -2.46 15.52 2.92
N VAL A 128 -3.05 14.42 2.43
CA VAL A 128 -3.92 14.43 1.26
C VAL A 128 -5.36 14.12 1.66
N THR A 129 -6.33 14.74 0.99
CA THR A 129 -7.75 14.47 1.22
C THR A 129 -8.31 13.71 0.04
N ILE A 130 -8.54 12.43 0.24
CA ILE A 130 -8.93 11.50 -0.81
C ILE A 130 -10.43 11.35 -0.90
N SER A 131 -10.97 11.38 -2.11
CA SER A 131 -12.35 11.04 -2.43
C SER A 131 -12.44 10.03 -3.58
N LEU A 132 -13.54 9.29 -3.62
CA LEU A 132 -13.88 8.35 -4.70
C LEU A 132 -15.16 8.80 -5.38
N ASN A 133 -15.21 8.72 -6.71
CA ASN A 133 -16.47 8.84 -7.45
C ASN A 133 -17.04 7.44 -7.72
N THR A 134 -17.77 6.90 -6.74
CA THR A 134 -18.32 5.55 -6.79
C THR A 134 -19.66 5.46 -6.06
N LYS A 135 -20.51 4.52 -6.49
CA LYS A 135 -21.78 4.20 -5.83
C LYS A 135 -21.67 3.01 -4.87
N LYS A 136 -20.50 2.38 -4.81
CA LYS A 136 -20.23 1.23 -3.96
C LYS A 136 -19.89 1.68 -2.54
N ASP A 137 -20.26 0.86 -1.56
CA ASP A 137 -19.90 1.07 -0.17
C ASP A 137 -18.52 0.48 0.13
N TYR A 138 -17.75 1.18 0.95
CA TYR A 138 -16.43 0.74 1.38
C TYR A 138 -16.28 0.88 2.90
N VAL A 139 -15.45 0.01 3.46
CA VAL A 139 -14.81 0.28 4.76
C VAL A 139 -13.37 0.69 4.57
N GLN A 140 -12.90 1.55 5.46
CA GLN A 140 -11.51 2.00 5.53
C GLN A 140 -10.77 1.34 6.69
N VAL A 141 -9.52 0.98 6.45
CA VAL A 141 -8.55 0.48 7.43
C VAL A 141 -7.17 1.03 7.11
N SER A 142 -6.27 1.06 8.09
CA SER A 142 -4.87 1.49 7.89
C SER A 142 -3.90 0.57 8.64
N PRO A 143 -2.59 0.61 8.32
CA PRO A 143 -1.59 -0.09 9.12
C PRO A 143 -1.68 0.25 10.62
N GLU A 144 -1.90 1.53 10.94
CA GLU A 144 -2.02 2.02 12.32
C GLU A 144 -3.36 1.66 12.99
N ASN A 145 -4.43 1.45 12.22
CA ASN A 145 -5.76 1.14 12.74
C ASN A 145 -6.46 0.06 11.90
N LEU A 146 -6.43 -1.18 12.40
CA LEU A 146 -7.05 -2.33 11.74
C LEU A 146 -8.57 -2.42 11.96
N LYS A 147 -9.17 -1.54 12.75
CA LYS A 147 -10.62 -1.49 12.95
C LYS A 147 -11.27 -0.90 11.71
N GLU A 148 -12.22 -1.63 11.13
CA GLU A 148 -13.02 -1.14 10.01
C GLU A 148 -13.87 0.05 10.44
N ASN A 149 -13.83 1.12 9.65
CA ASN A 149 -14.76 2.24 9.77
C ASN A 149 -15.42 2.46 8.41
N THR A 150 -16.67 2.90 8.38
CA THR A 150 -17.36 3.22 7.13
C THR A 150 -16.62 4.34 6.39
N PHE A 151 -16.48 4.20 5.07
CA PHE A 151 -15.94 5.25 4.22
C PHE A 151 -17.07 6.22 3.81
N GLY A 152 -17.08 7.42 4.40
CA GLY A 152 -18.12 8.44 4.16
C GLY A 152 -17.92 9.28 2.89
N GLY A 153 -17.26 8.73 1.86
CA GLY A 153 -16.99 9.43 0.59
C GLY A 153 -15.70 10.26 0.54
N SER A 154 -15.14 10.65 1.68
CA SER A 154 -13.81 11.26 1.76
C SER A 154 -13.03 10.88 3.01
N ILE A 155 -11.70 10.94 2.94
CA ILE A 155 -10.79 10.61 4.03
C ILE A 155 -9.51 11.45 3.96
N SER A 156 -9.02 11.92 5.11
CA SER A 156 -7.70 12.55 5.23
C SER A 156 -6.63 11.50 5.53
N ILE A 157 -5.57 11.47 4.73
CA ILE A 157 -4.41 10.58 4.90
C ILE A 157 -3.20 11.43 5.25
N GLY A 158 -2.66 11.22 6.45
CA GLY A 158 -1.49 11.94 6.95
C GLY A 158 -0.22 11.65 6.13
N PRO A 159 0.85 12.45 6.31
CA PRO A 159 2.13 12.21 5.66
C PRO A 159 2.65 10.79 5.91
N LEU A 160 3.33 10.21 4.92
CA LEU A 160 3.94 8.87 5.01
C LEU A 160 3.01 7.77 5.58
N SER A 161 1.73 7.82 5.23
CA SER A 161 0.69 6.92 5.74
C SER A 161 -0.06 6.22 4.60
N ALA A 162 -0.77 5.16 4.92
CA ALA A 162 -1.55 4.39 3.94
C ALA A 162 -2.95 4.08 4.47
N VAL A 163 -3.91 3.98 3.55
CA VAL A 163 -5.27 3.52 3.83
C VAL A 163 -5.66 2.49 2.78
N VAL A 164 -6.42 1.48 3.20
CA VAL A 164 -7.04 0.51 2.33
C VAL A 164 -8.55 0.66 2.44
N LEU A 165 -9.21 0.84 1.29
CA LEU A 165 -10.66 0.80 1.17
C LEU A 165 -11.07 -0.57 0.66
N ILE A 166 -11.96 -1.27 1.37
CA ILE A 166 -12.42 -2.62 1.00
C ILE A 166 -13.91 -2.52 0.71
N GLU A 167 -14.32 -2.95 -0.49
CA GLU A 167 -15.72 -3.00 -0.91
C GLU A 167 -16.53 -3.92 0.01
N LYS A 168 -17.78 -3.52 0.32
CA LYS A 168 -18.71 -4.29 1.15
C LYS A 168 -19.91 -4.78 0.37
#